data_AF-A0A5W3ERT6-F1
#
_entry.id   AF-A0A5W3ERT6-F1
#
_cell.length_a   1.000
_cell.length_b   1.000
_cell.length_c   1.000
_cell.angle_alpha   90.00
_cell.angle_beta   90.00
_cell.angle_gamma   90.00
#
_symmetry.space_group_name_H-M   'P 1'
#
loop_
_entity.id
_entity.type
_entity.pdbx_description
1 polymer ?
#
loop_
_entity_poly.entity_id
_entity_poly.type
_entity_poly.pdbx_seq_one_letter_code
_entity_poly.pdbx_strand_id
1 'polypeptide(L)'
;MYDLQGFIQIAALIDNGPGNTAPVGELSELSYSFAKSKQYFTKENLQVELVAFTSKRDELPIKTPAVFSDHVLTVSQWIYQQSILGNLRNDEVEFQRLLLGQFNSVISGVQSGAMIQTNSNWFPRWVSWKLETTADKVEDPSDVNNQIILWFADEDFNQDYTGFEIEVQMPILPVDTFLAVKSVVEKAMEGFNLPDHHNKINELADGYPYTSLITNIYTWHDQEDFDSTLPIPMSAIIYGRAGRNPSRIKQALRDYILANSSFTVALGVKVFPEIFTTTKFTIVPGWSIRGIPNEEDVAALYSPILPYDFWVKAISRFGEWTVQTITEKNSGAISTPTTDVTDLPSIYKSLNAVVIAGPENDSRKTTLHDTIPDYALIGTNNADIARMSKKTTEWLDLFFQALIAAEEYHPHSTPLDIVKLVDDVDPNVYFYVFEFDNVEYRVLARKAVWDVPAAEPEA
;
A
#
# COMPACT_ATOMS: atom_id res chain seq x y z
N MET A 1 -2.34 -16.74 -14.63
CA MET A 1 -2.27 -15.34 -15.13
C MET A 1 -0.82 -14.89 -15.05
N TYR A 2 -0.32 -14.27 -16.11
CA TYR A 2 1.03 -13.70 -16.14
C TYR A 2 1.00 -12.20 -15.78
N ASP A 3 1.83 -11.78 -14.83
CA ASP A 3 1.95 -10.38 -14.41
C ASP A 3 3.39 -9.88 -14.65
N LEU A 4 3.50 -8.79 -15.42
CA LEU A 4 4.76 -8.12 -15.71
C LEU A 4 4.68 -6.66 -15.28
N GLN A 5 5.51 -6.31 -14.30
CA GLN A 5 5.64 -4.94 -13.80
C GLN A 5 7.09 -4.50 -13.92
N GLY A 6 7.34 -3.37 -14.57
CA GLY A 6 8.71 -2.91 -14.80
C GLY A 6 8.84 -1.42 -15.06
N PHE A 7 10.08 -0.94 -15.02
CA PHE A 7 10.41 0.44 -15.30
C PHE A 7 11.15 0.54 -16.64
N ILE A 8 10.85 1.56 -17.42
CA ILE A 8 11.54 1.85 -18.67
C ILE A 8 12.62 2.90 -18.44
N GLN A 9 13.88 2.47 -18.54
CA GLN A 9 15.02 3.36 -18.51
C GLN A 9 15.35 3.88 -19.90
N ILE A 10 15.73 5.16 -19.96
CA ILE A 10 16.06 5.86 -21.19
C ILE A 10 17.36 6.61 -20.95
N ALA A 11 18.48 6.00 -21.35
CA ALA A 11 19.83 6.52 -21.08
C ALA A 11 20.03 7.99 -21.49
N ALA A 12 19.37 8.43 -22.57
CA ALA A 12 19.45 9.80 -23.07
C ALA A 12 18.76 10.85 -22.16
N LEU A 13 17.95 10.42 -21.18
CA LEU A 13 17.19 11.31 -20.29
C LEU A 13 17.74 11.35 -18.86
N ILE A 14 18.69 10.48 -18.51
CA ILE A 14 19.27 10.37 -17.17
C ILE A 14 19.94 11.70 -16.77
N ASP A 15 19.59 12.20 -15.58
CA ASP A 15 20.23 13.35 -14.95
C ASP A 15 21.42 12.88 -14.10
N ASN A 16 22.64 13.17 -14.59
CA ASN A 16 23.87 12.82 -13.87
C ASN A 16 24.22 13.80 -12.73
N GLY A 17 23.30 14.70 -12.39
CA GLY A 17 23.40 15.59 -11.24
C GLY A 17 23.36 14.80 -9.91
N PRO A 18 24.29 15.06 -8.97
CA PRO A 18 24.28 14.38 -7.68
C PRO A 18 22.96 14.56 -6.92
N GLY A 19 22.29 13.44 -6.61
CA GLY A 19 21.02 13.43 -5.85
C GLY A 19 19.79 13.82 -6.66
N ASN A 20 19.91 13.99 -7.98
CA ASN A 20 18.79 14.21 -8.86
C ASN A 20 18.30 12.87 -9.44
N THR A 21 17.05 12.84 -9.85
CA THR A 21 16.47 11.78 -10.67
C THR A 21 15.60 12.46 -11.72
N ALA A 22 15.84 12.16 -12.99
CA ALA A 22 15.08 12.74 -14.07
C ALA A 22 13.58 12.38 -13.92
N PRO A 23 12.65 13.29 -14.29
CA PRO A 23 11.21 13.01 -14.20
C PRO A 23 10.75 11.81 -15.03
N VAL A 24 11.55 11.40 -16.03
CA VAL A 24 11.24 10.32 -16.96
C VAL A 24 12.51 9.54 -17.30
N GLY A 25 12.41 8.21 -17.32
CA GLY A 25 13.44 7.34 -17.88
C GLY A 25 14.62 7.06 -16.96
N GLU A 26 14.53 7.47 -15.69
CA GLU A 26 15.56 7.24 -14.68
C GLU A 26 14.92 6.72 -13.40
N LEU A 27 15.51 5.68 -12.80
CA LEU A 27 15.11 5.14 -11.50
C LEU A 27 15.91 5.83 -10.41
N SER A 28 15.27 6.17 -9.30
CA SER A 28 16.00 6.59 -8.11
C SER A 28 16.69 5.39 -7.43
N GLU A 29 17.76 5.65 -6.69
CA GLU A 29 18.46 4.65 -5.87
C GLU A 29 17.51 3.93 -4.89
N LEU A 30 16.51 4.65 -4.38
CA LEU A 30 15.47 4.06 -3.53
C LEU A 30 14.63 3.05 -4.31
N SER A 31 14.10 3.42 -5.47
CA SER A 31 13.28 2.52 -6.29
C SER A 31 14.03 1.28 -6.77
N TYR A 32 15.35 1.36 -6.97
CA TYR A 32 16.16 0.17 -7.28
C TYR A 32 16.16 -0.90 -6.18
N SER A 33 15.95 -0.51 -4.93
CA SER A 33 15.87 -1.44 -3.79
C SER A 33 14.56 -2.22 -3.71
N PHE A 34 13.59 -1.95 -4.59
CA PHE A 34 12.22 -2.47 -4.46
C PHE A 34 12.06 -3.98 -4.68
N ALA A 35 13.07 -4.64 -5.26
CA ALA A 35 13.12 -6.08 -5.44
C ALA A 35 14.55 -6.58 -5.29
N LYS A 36 14.73 -7.75 -4.65
CA LYS A 36 16.05 -8.40 -4.53
C LYS A 36 16.59 -8.74 -5.91
N SER A 37 15.75 -9.39 -6.72
CA SER A 37 16.09 -9.81 -8.08
C SER A 37 15.33 -9.01 -9.12
N LYS A 38 16.06 -8.31 -9.99
CA LYS A 38 15.54 -7.59 -11.15
C LYS A 38 16.04 -8.27 -12.43
N GLN A 39 15.27 -8.19 -13.49
CA GLN A 39 15.67 -8.71 -14.80
C GLN A 39 15.81 -7.55 -15.79
N TYR A 40 16.91 -7.53 -16.53
CA TYR A 40 17.28 -6.43 -17.42
C TYR A 40 17.20 -6.88 -18.88
N PHE A 41 16.50 -6.11 -19.70
CA PHE A 41 16.31 -6.42 -21.12
C PHE A 41 16.61 -5.21 -21.99
N THR A 42 17.50 -5.42 -22.95
CA THR A 42 17.87 -4.44 -23.98
C THR A 42 17.84 -5.12 -25.35
N LYS A 43 17.73 -4.30 -26.39
CA LYS A 43 17.92 -4.74 -27.77
C LYS A 43 18.82 -3.75 -28.50
N GLU A 44 19.64 -4.28 -29.39
CA GLU A 44 20.51 -3.47 -30.22
C GLU A 44 19.70 -2.40 -30.98
N ASN A 45 20.24 -1.18 -31.04
CA ASN A 45 19.63 -0.02 -31.69
C ASN A 45 18.35 0.54 -31.03
N LEU A 46 17.92 0.02 -29.88
CA LEU A 46 16.88 0.66 -29.07
C LEU A 46 17.49 1.64 -28.07
N GLN A 47 16.73 2.69 -27.74
CA GLN A 47 17.12 3.72 -26.76
C GLN A 47 16.49 3.48 -25.38
N VAL A 48 15.75 2.37 -25.25
CA VAL A 48 15.00 2.01 -24.06
C VAL A 48 15.51 0.68 -23.49
N GLU A 49 15.50 0.58 -22.17
CA GLU A 49 15.81 -0.62 -21.41
C GLU A 49 14.63 -0.95 -20.49
N LEU A 50 14.26 -2.23 -20.42
CA LEU A 50 13.28 -2.70 -19.44
C LEU A 50 14.01 -3.24 -18.22
N VAL A 51 13.73 -2.64 -17.06
CA VAL A 51 14.04 -3.20 -15.75
C VAL A 51 12.77 -3.84 -15.20
N ALA A 52 12.65 -5.17 -15.31
CA ALA A 52 11.51 -5.90 -14.79
C ALA A 52 11.70 -6.21 -13.29
N PHE A 53 10.77 -5.71 -12.49
CA PHE A 53 10.73 -5.93 -11.03
C PHE A 53 9.79 -7.08 -10.65
N THR A 54 8.67 -7.20 -11.36
CA THR A 54 7.77 -8.36 -11.26
C THR A 54 7.75 -9.09 -12.59
N SER A 55 7.98 -10.39 -12.56
CA SER A 55 7.60 -11.31 -13.63
C SER A 55 7.09 -12.57 -12.94
N LYS A 56 5.77 -12.71 -12.88
CA LYS A 56 5.11 -13.79 -12.16
C LYS A 56 4.14 -14.55 -13.05
N ARG A 57 4.09 -15.86 -12.87
CA ARG A 57 3.04 -16.72 -13.40
C ARG A 57 2.37 -17.41 -12.23
N ASP A 58 1.07 -17.17 -12.06
CA ASP A 58 0.28 -17.72 -10.94
C ASP A 58 0.98 -17.49 -9.58
N GLU A 59 1.34 -16.23 -9.33
CA GLU A 59 2.10 -15.75 -8.16
C GLU A 59 3.56 -16.22 -8.02
N LEU A 60 4.01 -17.16 -8.84
CA LEU A 60 5.38 -17.66 -8.79
C LEU A 60 6.31 -16.80 -9.65
N PRO A 61 7.44 -16.31 -9.10
CA PRO A 61 8.44 -15.60 -9.88
C PRO A 61 9.02 -16.47 -10.99
N ILE A 62 9.09 -15.94 -12.21
CA ILE A 62 9.70 -16.60 -13.36
C ILE A 62 10.63 -15.65 -14.10
N LYS A 63 11.45 -16.21 -14.99
CA LYS A 63 12.14 -15.40 -15.99
C LYS A 63 11.11 -14.78 -16.94
N THR A 64 11.22 -13.49 -17.25
CA THR A 64 10.35 -12.83 -18.22
C THR A 64 10.43 -13.58 -19.55
N PRO A 65 9.30 -14.11 -20.07
CA PRO A 65 9.31 -14.82 -21.34
C PRO A 65 9.66 -13.86 -22.49
N ALA A 66 10.40 -14.35 -23.48
CA ALA A 66 10.99 -13.50 -24.51
C ALA A 66 9.94 -12.72 -25.32
N VAL A 67 8.77 -13.33 -25.53
CA VAL A 67 7.62 -12.72 -26.23
C VAL A 67 7.17 -11.43 -25.54
N PHE A 68 7.17 -11.40 -24.21
CA PHE A 68 6.75 -10.24 -23.43
C PHE A 68 7.85 -9.17 -23.38
N SER A 69 9.10 -9.55 -23.10
CA SER A 69 10.21 -8.58 -23.09
C SER A 69 10.37 -7.89 -24.45
N ASP A 70 10.24 -8.65 -25.54
CA ASP A 70 10.36 -8.14 -26.90
C ASP A 70 9.23 -7.19 -27.29
N HIS A 71 7.99 -7.55 -26.92
CA HIS A 71 6.83 -6.70 -27.10
C HIS A 71 6.94 -5.41 -26.31
N VAL A 72 7.30 -5.49 -25.03
CA VAL A 72 7.49 -4.31 -24.16
C VAL A 72 8.53 -3.37 -24.75
N LEU A 73 9.71 -3.87 -25.13
CA LEU A 73 10.74 -3.02 -25.72
C LEU A 73 10.28 -2.35 -27.03
N THR A 74 9.50 -3.05 -27.84
CA THR A 74 8.92 -2.50 -29.09
C THR A 74 7.94 -1.37 -28.81
N VAL A 75 7.02 -1.56 -27.86
CA VAL A 75 6.04 -0.53 -27.46
C VAL A 75 6.76 0.67 -26.82
N SER A 76 7.66 0.43 -25.88
CA SER A 76 8.39 1.48 -25.18
C SER A 76 9.28 2.31 -26.13
N GLN A 77 9.91 1.66 -27.10
CA GLN A 77 10.67 2.37 -28.14
C GLN A 77 9.77 3.28 -28.99
N TRP A 78 8.56 2.80 -29.35
CA TRP A 78 7.61 3.62 -30.10
C TRP A 78 7.17 4.84 -29.29
N ILE A 79 6.85 4.66 -27.99
CA ILE A 79 6.50 5.76 -27.08
C ILE A 79 7.61 6.81 -27.06
N TYR A 80 8.86 6.36 -26.86
CA TYR A 80 10.03 7.24 -26.90
C TYR A 80 10.14 8.01 -28.22
N GLN A 81 9.99 7.33 -29.37
CA GLN A 81 10.05 7.97 -30.69
C GLN A 81 8.95 9.01 -30.90
N GLN A 82 7.70 8.69 -30.55
CA GLN A 82 6.60 9.66 -30.67
C GLN A 82 6.83 10.88 -29.77
N SER A 83 7.40 10.67 -28.60
CA SER A 83 7.73 11.75 -27.67
C SER A 83 8.80 12.68 -28.25
N ILE A 84 9.95 12.15 -28.68
CA ILE A 84 11.05 12.98 -29.20
C ILE A 84 10.73 13.65 -30.55
N LEU A 85 9.81 13.08 -31.34
CA LEU A 85 9.29 13.71 -32.55
C LEU A 85 8.28 14.83 -32.24
N GLY A 86 7.91 15.00 -30.96
CA GLY A 86 6.95 15.99 -30.54
C GLY A 86 5.53 15.69 -31.01
N ASN A 87 5.16 14.41 -31.13
CA ASN A 87 3.79 13.99 -31.47
C ASN A 87 2.91 13.84 -30.21
N LEU A 88 3.51 13.54 -29.06
CA LEU A 88 2.80 13.46 -27.79
C LEU A 88 2.56 14.87 -27.20
N ARG A 89 1.45 15.01 -26.48
CA ARG A 89 0.97 16.27 -25.87
C ARG A 89 0.58 16.00 -24.41
N ASN A 90 0.22 17.05 -23.68
CA ASN A 90 -0.37 16.93 -22.35
C ASN A 90 -1.84 16.46 -22.42
N ASP A 91 -2.05 15.28 -23.00
CA ASP A 91 -3.36 14.68 -23.22
C ASP A 91 -3.22 13.16 -23.15
N GLU A 92 -3.62 12.57 -22.01
CA GLU A 92 -3.53 11.13 -21.77
C GLU A 92 -4.49 10.33 -22.65
N VAL A 93 -5.67 10.88 -22.96
CA VAL A 93 -6.70 10.20 -23.76
C VAL A 93 -6.23 10.10 -25.21
N GLU A 94 -5.64 11.18 -25.73
CA GLU A 94 -5.04 11.16 -27.06
C GLU A 94 -3.84 10.22 -27.13
N PHE A 95 -2.99 10.17 -26.09
CA PHE A 95 -1.91 9.19 -26.00
C PHE A 95 -2.43 7.75 -26.09
N GLN A 96 -3.43 7.39 -25.28
CA GLN A 96 -4.05 6.06 -25.31
C GLN A 96 -4.62 5.72 -26.68
N ARG A 97 -5.27 6.69 -27.34
CA ARG A 97 -5.82 6.53 -28.69
C ARG A 97 -4.73 6.28 -29.73
N LEU A 98 -3.61 7.01 -29.67
CA LEU A 98 -2.48 6.83 -30.59
C LEU A 98 -1.82 5.47 -30.39
N LEU A 99 -1.60 5.05 -29.14
CA LEU A 99 -1.01 3.76 -28.81
C LEU A 99 -1.89 2.60 -29.31
N LEU A 100 -3.18 2.64 -29.00
CA LEU A 100 -4.14 1.66 -29.49
C LEU A 100 -4.23 1.69 -31.02
N GLY A 101 -4.19 2.87 -31.64
CA GLY A 101 -4.17 3.01 -33.10
C GLY A 101 -2.99 2.28 -33.75
N GLN A 102 -1.80 2.38 -33.16
CA GLN A 102 -0.58 1.72 -33.65
C GLN A 102 -0.58 0.21 -33.42
N PHE A 103 -1.10 -0.26 -32.28
CA PHE A 103 -0.95 -1.64 -31.83
C PHE A 103 -2.28 -2.40 -31.68
N ASN A 104 -3.38 -1.94 -32.28
CA ASN A 104 -4.74 -2.49 -32.11
C ASN A 104 -4.88 -4.01 -32.34
N SER A 105 -3.98 -4.60 -33.13
CA SER A 105 -4.01 -6.03 -33.45
C SER A 105 -3.33 -6.91 -32.40
N VAL A 106 -2.59 -6.30 -31.46
CA VAL A 106 -1.73 -7.01 -30.50
C VAL A 106 -1.89 -6.50 -29.06
N ILE A 107 -2.58 -5.38 -28.80
CA ILE A 107 -2.87 -4.92 -27.44
C ILE A 107 -4.35 -4.61 -27.22
N SER A 108 -4.79 -4.75 -25.98
CA SER A 108 -6.11 -4.32 -25.51
C SER A 108 -6.02 -3.77 -24.08
N GLY A 109 -7.14 -3.25 -23.55
CA GLY A 109 -7.22 -2.80 -22.16
C GLY A 109 -6.25 -1.68 -21.80
N VAL A 110 -5.94 -0.79 -22.76
CA VAL A 110 -4.95 0.27 -22.57
C VAL A 110 -5.43 1.27 -21.53
N GLN A 111 -4.58 1.53 -20.55
CA GLN A 111 -4.70 2.62 -19.57
C GLN A 111 -3.35 3.32 -19.44
N SER A 112 -3.36 4.57 -19.00
CA SER A 112 -2.13 5.32 -18.73
C SER A 112 -2.30 6.31 -17.60
N GLY A 113 -1.18 6.69 -17.00
CA GLY A 113 -1.13 7.84 -16.11
C GLY A 113 -1.15 9.15 -16.89
N ALA A 114 -1.29 10.24 -16.14
CA ALA A 114 -1.19 11.60 -16.69
C ALA A 114 0.14 11.80 -17.42
N MET A 115 0.13 12.73 -18.37
CA MET A 115 1.32 13.06 -19.15
C MET A 115 2.27 13.93 -18.32
N ILE A 116 3.58 13.66 -18.40
CA ILE A 116 4.65 14.42 -17.75
C ILE A 116 5.61 14.94 -18.81
N GLN A 117 6.14 16.15 -18.59
CA GLN A 117 7.07 16.78 -19.52
C GLN A 117 8.52 16.62 -19.04
N THR A 118 9.40 16.20 -19.94
CA THR A 118 10.86 16.28 -19.76
C THR A 118 11.50 16.79 -21.05
N ASN A 119 12.47 17.70 -20.96
CA ASN A 119 13.16 18.27 -22.13
C ASN A 119 12.20 18.74 -23.25
N SER A 120 11.09 19.39 -22.86
CA SER A 120 9.98 19.83 -23.73
C SER A 120 9.14 18.73 -24.39
N ASN A 121 9.48 17.46 -24.22
CA ASN A 121 8.76 16.30 -24.76
C ASN A 121 7.82 15.70 -23.71
N TRP A 122 6.69 15.16 -24.17
CA TRP A 122 5.66 14.59 -23.30
C TRP A 122 5.75 13.07 -23.27
N PHE A 123 5.70 12.49 -22.08
CA PHE A 123 5.67 11.04 -21.87
C PHE A 123 4.49 10.69 -20.95
N PRO A 124 3.89 9.48 -21.07
CA PRO A 124 3.02 8.99 -20.02
C PRO A 124 3.85 8.75 -18.74
N ARG A 125 3.29 9.01 -17.56
CA ARG A 125 3.94 8.61 -16.29
C ARG A 125 4.05 7.09 -16.15
N TRP A 126 3.00 6.39 -16.55
CA TRP A 126 2.93 4.93 -16.66
C TRP A 126 1.94 4.54 -17.75
N VAL A 127 2.02 3.28 -18.21
CA VAL A 127 1.09 2.69 -19.17
C VAL A 127 0.86 1.23 -18.83
N SER A 128 -0.39 0.79 -18.97
CA SER A 128 -0.84 -0.55 -18.63
C SER A 128 -1.66 -1.11 -19.78
N TRP A 129 -1.46 -2.38 -20.13
CA TRP A 129 -2.21 -3.04 -21.21
C TRP A 129 -2.12 -4.57 -21.10
N LYS A 130 -2.97 -5.24 -21.87
CA LYS A 130 -2.88 -6.68 -22.12
C LYS A 130 -2.28 -6.93 -23.49
N LEU A 131 -1.32 -7.85 -23.59
CA LEU A 131 -0.82 -8.39 -24.85
C LEU A 131 -1.79 -9.46 -25.35
N GLU A 132 -2.42 -9.20 -26.50
CA GLU A 132 -3.30 -10.17 -27.17
C GLU A 132 -2.44 -11.21 -27.89
N THR A 133 -2.41 -12.42 -27.34
CA THR A 133 -1.62 -13.55 -27.83
C THR A 133 -2.41 -14.85 -27.73
N THR A 134 -1.90 -15.91 -28.35
CA THR A 134 -2.52 -17.23 -28.40
C THR A 134 -1.62 -18.27 -27.72
N ALA A 135 -2.21 -19.36 -27.24
CA ALA A 135 -1.49 -20.37 -26.45
C ALA A 135 -0.28 -21.01 -27.18
N ASP A 136 -0.29 -21.03 -28.51
CA ASP A 136 0.80 -21.51 -29.37
C ASP A 136 1.95 -20.51 -29.53
N LYS A 137 1.76 -19.25 -29.12
CA LYS A 137 2.73 -18.16 -29.24
C LYS A 137 3.39 -17.77 -27.94
N VAL A 138 3.05 -18.43 -26.84
CA VAL A 138 3.60 -18.19 -25.50
C VAL A 138 4.30 -19.44 -24.98
N GLU A 139 5.23 -19.25 -24.05
CA GLU A 139 5.97 -20.36 -23.44
C GLU A 139 5.05 -21.24 -22.57
N ASP A 140 4.04 -20.64 -21.94
CA ASP A 140 3.01 -21.33 -21.17
C ASP A 140 1.61 -20.87 -21.59
N PRO A 141 0.66 -21.78 -21.89
CA PRO A 141 -0.70 -21.42 -22.29
C PRO A 141 -1.44 -20.51 -21.31
N SER A 142 -1.08 -20.51 -20.02
CA SER A 142 -1.69 -19.61 -19.02
C SER A 142 -1.31 -18.14 -19.20
N ASP A 143 -0.22 -17.85 -19.93
CA ASP A 143 0.28 -16.49 -20.18
C ASP A 143 -0.63 -15.69 -21.14
N VAL A 144 -1.57 -16.35 -21.83
CA VAL A 144 -2.58 -15.63 -22.66
C VAL A 144 -3.47 -14.71 -21.82
N ASN A 145 -3.65 -15.04 -20.54
CA ASN A 145 -4.22 -14.12 -19.57
C ASN A 145 -3.05 -13.40 -18.88
N ASN A 146 -2.80 -12.17 -19.30
CA ASN A 146 -1.69 -11.36 -18.82
C ASN A 146 -2.10 -9.92 -18.49
N GLN A 147 -1.30 -9.32 -17.63
CA GLN A 147 -1.30 -7.88 -17.37
C GLN A 147 0.14 -7.37 -17.47
N ILE A 148 0.31 -6.25 -18.17
CA ILE A 148 1.59 -5.54 -18.29
C ILE A 148 1.39 -4.13 -17.77
N ILE A 149 2.25 -3.68 -16.86
CA ILE A 149 2.31 -2.28 -16.43
C ILE A 149 3.76 -1.82 -16.44
N LEU A 150 3.98 -0.65 -17.05
CA LEU A 150 5.28 -0.03 -17.18
C LEU A 150 5.25 1.40 -16.70
N TRP A 151 6.22 1.75 -15.89
CA TRP A 151 6.45 3.12 -15.47
C TRP A 151 7.57 3.75 -16.28
N PHE A 152 7.38 5.03 -16.55
CA PHE A 152 8.38 5.92 -17.14
C PHE A 152 8.83 6.97 -16.12
N ALA A 153 7.96 7.34 -15.16
CA ALA A 153 8.27 8.28 -14.09
C ALA A 153 8.56 7.54 -12.77
N ASP A 154 9.71 7.82 -12.16
CA ASP A 154 10.11 7.21 -10.88
C ASP A 154 9.16 7.57 -9.74
N GLU A 155 8.65 8.81 -9.74
CA GLU A 155 7.70 9.29 -8.72
C GLU A 155 6.45 8.40 -8.65
N ASP A 156 5.89 8.03 -9.80
CA ASP A 156 4.75 7.13 -9.89
C ASP A 156 5.14 5.67 -9.59
N PHE A 157 6.28 5.21 -10.10
CA PHE A 157 6.77 3.85 -9.82
C PHE A 157 6.97 3.64 -8.31
N ASN A 158 7.57 4.62 -7.65
CA ASN A 158 7.82 4.60 -6.21
C ASN A 158 6.52 4.39 -5.41
N GLN A 159 5.42 5.00 -5.86
CA GLN A 159 4.14 5.01 -5.16
C GLN A 159 3.23 3.83 -5.52
N ASP A 160 3.18 3.46 -6.80
CA ASP A 160 2.19 2.54 -7.33
C ASP A 160 2.71 1.10 -7.49
N TYR A 161 4.02 0.87 -7.49
CA TYR A 161 4.56 -0.49 -7.56
C TYR A 161 4.13 -1.29 -6.32
N THR A 162 3.40 -2.38 -6.55
CA THR A 162 2.77 -3.16 -5.49
C THR A 162 3.59 -4.36 -5.04
N GLY A 163 4.65 -4.72 -5.78
CA GLY A 163 5.53 -5.83 -5.46
C GLY A 163 6.37 -5.57 -4.21
N PHE A 164 6.59 -6.62 -3.41
CA PHE A 164 7.38 -6.54 -2.19
C PHE A 164 7.89 -7.92 -1.75
N GLU A 165 8.93 -7.90 -0.92
CA GLU A 165 9.44 -9.05 -0.17
C GLU A 165 9.76 -8.58 1.26
N ILE A 166 9.45 -9.42 2.27
CA ILE A 166 9.71 -9.12 3.68
C ILE A 166 10.46 -10.30 4.29
N GLU A 167 11.61 -10.02 4.89
CA GLU A 167 12.39 -11.01 5.64
C GLU A 167 12.40 -10.65 7.11
N VAL A 168 12.04 -11.62 7.95
CA VAL A 168 11.90 -11.45 9.39
C VAL A 168 13.16 -11.86 10.12
N GLN A 169 13.57 -11.03 11.07
CA GLN A 169 14.67 -11.31 11.97
C GLN A 169 14.22 -11.25 13.44
N MET A 170 14.12 -12.43 14.06
CA MET A 170 13.68 -12.60 15.45
C MET A 170 14.82 -12.31 16.43
N PRO A 171 14.53 -11.69 17.59
CA PRO A 171 15.55 -11.40 18.61
C PRO A 171 15.98 -12.66 19.38
N ILE A 172 15.09 -13.65 19.51
CA ILE A 172 15.35 -14.92 20.18
C ILE A 172 15.13 -16.07 19.20
N LEU A 173 16.09 -17.00 19.17
CA LEU A 173 15.98 -18.29 18.51
C LEU A 173 16.41 -19.39 19.49
N PRO A 174 15.75 -20.58 19.49
CA PRO A 174 14.59 -20.93 18.68
C PRO A 174 13.33 -20.16 19.08
N VAL A 175 12.42 -19.95 18.13
CA VAL A 175 11.18 -19.17 18.34
C VAL A 175 10.27 -19.79 19.42
N ASP A 176 10.32 -21.11 19.59
CA ASP A 176 9.60 -21.83 20.67
C ASP A 176 9.93 -21.33 22.08
N THR A 177 11.05 -20.63 22.27
CA THR A 177 11.38 -20.01 23.56
C THR A 177 10.27 -19.08 24.05
N PHE A 178 9.54 -18.41 23.13
CA PHE A 178 8.42 -17.53 23.48
C PHE A 178 7.18 -18.28 24.02
N LEU A 179 7.13 -19.61 23.94
CA LEU A 179 6.07 -20.41 24.57
C LEU A 179 6.38 -20.74 26.04
N ALA A 180 7.56 -20.38 26.54
CA ALA A 180 7.95 -20.64 27.93
C ALA A 180 7.45 -19.55 28.89
N VAL A 181 7.63 -19.77 30.19
CA VAL A 181 7.33 -18.78 31.23
C VAL A 181 8.31 -17.59 31.21
N LYS A 182 7.92 -16.46 31.81
CA LYS A 182 8.65 -15.19 31.78
C LYS A 182 10.11 -15.30 32.15
N SER A 183 10.44 -16.04 33.22
CA SER A 183 11.83 -16.20 33.67
C SER A 183 12.75 -16.82 32.61
N VAL A 184 12.21 -17.64 31.71
CA VAL A 184 12.96 -18.25 30.60
C VAL A 184 13.12 -17.25 29.46
N VAL A 185 12.04 -16.55 29.09
CA VAL A 185 12.06 -15.56 28.00
C VAL A 185 12.93 -14.36 28.35
N GLU A 186 12.82 -13.84 29.58
CA GLU A 186 13.63 -12.74 30.09
C GLU A 186 15.13 -13.09 30.07
N LYS A 187 15.48 -14.30 30.52
CA LYS A 187 16.86 -14.78 30.44
C LYS A 187 17.36 -14.94 29.01
N ALA A 188 16.51 -15.36 28.07
CA ALA A 188 16.88 -15.41 26.66
C ALA A 188 17.10 -13.99 26.09
N MET A 189 16.31 -13.02 26.53
CA MET A 189 16.48 -11.60 26.17
C MET A 189 17.76 -10.98 26.74
N GLU A 190 18.30 -11.46 27.87
CA GLU A 190 19.63 -11.04 28.33
C GLU A 190 20.75 -11.40 27.33
N GLY A 191 20.53 -12.44 26.51
CA GLY A 191 21.43 -12.82 25.42
C GLY A 191 21.26 -11.97 24.16
N PHE A 192 20.18 -11.21 24.04
CA PHE A 192 19.98 -10.29 22.92
C PHE A 192 20.98 -9.13 23.02
N ASN A 193 21.70 -8.90 21.93
CA ASN A 193 22.52 -7.70 21.78
C ASN A 193 22.37 -7.13 20.37
N LEU A 194 22.33 -5.80 20.30
CA LEU A 194 22.08 -5.08 19.06
C LEU A 194 23.15 -5.33 17.98
N PRO A 195 24.46 -5.39 18.29
CA PRO A 195 25.48 -5.70 17.29
C PRO A 195 25.29 -7.04 16.58
N ASP A 196 25.03 -8.12 17.31
CA ASP A 196 24.80 -9.44 16.71
C ASP A 196 23.49 -9.47 15.91
N HIS A 197 22.47 -8.76 16.38
CA HIS A 197 21.21 -8.61 15.64
C HIS A 197 21.43 -7.90 14.30
N HIS A 198 22.22 -6.83 14.27
CA HIS A 198 22.61 -6.15 13.03
C HIS A 198 23.44 -7.04 12.11
N ASN A 199 24.35 -7.86 12.66
CA ASN A 199 25.13 -8.80 11.86
C ASN A 199 24.21 -9.82 11.16
N LYS A 200 23.24 -10.38 11.88
CA LYS A 200 22.23 -11.29 11.30
C LYS A 200 21.36 -10.60 10.25
N ILE A 201 21.00 -9.34 10.44
CA ILE A 201 20.29 -8.55 9.43
C ILE A 201 21.13 -8.44 8.16
N ASN A 202 22.43 -8.15 8.27
CA ASN A 202 23.32 -8.07 7.11
C ASN A 202 23.49 -9.43 6.42
N GLU A 203 23.56 -10.52 7.19
CA GLU A 203 23.60 -11.88 6.66
C GLU A 203 22.31 -12.23 5.90
N LEU A 204 21.13 -11.90 6.46
CA LEU A 204 19.82 -12.10 5.82
C LEU A 204 19.68 -11.28 4.54
N ALA A 205 20.10 -10.01 4.58
CA ALA A 205 20.06 -9.14 3.42
C ALA A 205 20.93 -9.65 2.27
N ASP A 206 21.94 -10.49 2.54
CA ASP A 206 22.81 -11.16 1.56
C ASP A 206 23.39 -10.19 0.50
N GLY A 207 23.76 -8.99 0.95
CA GLY A 207 24.28 -7.93 0.08
C GLY A 207 23.26 -7.24 -0.83
N TYR A 208 21.99 -7.65 -0.81
CA TYR A 208 20.92 -6.96 -1.53
C TYR A 208 20.50 -5.69 -0.79
N PRO A 209 20.50 -4.51 -1.47
CA PRO A 209 20.06 -3.27 -0.85
C PRO A 209 18.56 -3.34 -0.56
N TYR A 210 18.18 -3.19 0.71
CA TYR A 210 16.79 -3.16 1.15
C TYR A 210 16.20 -1.76 1.04
N THR A 211 14.89 -1.69 0.79
CA THR A 211 14.12 -0.43 0.79
C THR A 211 14.01 0.14 2.19
N SER A 212 13.81 -0.73 3.18
CA SER A 212 13.83 -0.30 4.57
C SER A 212 14.12 -1.44 5.53
N LEU A 213 14.63 -1.08 6.70
CA LEU A 213 14.72 -1.91 7.87
C LEU A 213 13.84 -1.28 8.94
N ILE A 214 12.84 -2.02 9.42
CA ILE A 214 11.95 -1.58 10.49
C ILE A 214 12.18 -2.49 11.69
N THR A 215 12.12 -1.91 12.90
CA THR A 215 12.07 -2.68 14.14
C THR A 215 10.88 -2.20 14.95
N ASN A 216 9.93 -3.11 15.18
CA ASN A 216 8.77 -2.86 16.02
C ASN A 216 8.95 -3.56 17.36
N ILE A 217 8.43 -2.94 18.41
CA ILE A 217 8.39 -3.53 19.75
C ILE A 217 6.99 -4.10 19.92
N TYR A 218 6.91 -5.42 20.09
CA TYR A 218 5.67 -6.13 20.37
C TYR A 218 5.60 -6.54 21.83
N THR A 219 4.41 -6.49 22.40
CA THR A 219 4.19 -6.97 23.78
C THR A 219 4.07 -8.49 23.75
N TRP A 220 5.04 -9.18 24.37
CA TRP A 220 4.94 -10.60 24.71
C TRP A 220 4.16 -10.77 26.01
N HIS A 221 3.30 -11.77 26.06
CA HIS A 221 2.52 -12.17 27.22
C HIS A 221 2.87 -13.60 27.64
N ASP A 222 3.06 -13.82 28.95
CA ASP A 222 3.22 -15.15 29.51
C ASP A 222 1.93 -15.97 29.31
N GLN A 223 2.08 -17.24 28.94
CA GLN A 223 0.95 -18.14 28.71
C GLN A 223 0.19 -18.51 29.97
N GLU A 224 0.90 -18.56 31.11
CA GLU A 224 0.33 -18.91 32.40
C GLU A 224 -0.21 -17.68 33.14
N ASP A 225 0.29 -16.48 32.81
CA ASP A 225 -0.10 -15.21 33.41
C ASP A 225 -0.07 -14.05 32.39
N PHE A 226 -1.22 -13.77 31.78
CA PHE A 226 -1.34 -12.78 30.71
C PHE A 226 -0.90 -11.36 31.11
N ASP A 227 -1.02 -10.99 32.38
CA ASP A 227 -0.60 -9.66 32.87
C ASP A 227 0.93 -9.55 32.97
N SER A 228 1.63 -10.69 32.94
CA SER A 228 3.08 -10.77 32.94
C SER A 228 3.64 -10.59 31.53
N THR A 229 4.21 -9.41 31.28
CA THR A 229 4.63 -9.01 29.93
C THR A 229 6.12 -8.70 29.80
N LEU A 230 6.61 -8.73 28.55
CA LEU A 230 7.95 -8.29 28.14
C LEU A 230 7.89 -7.57 26.78
N PRO A 231 8.65 -6.48 26.58
CA PRO A 231 8.78 -5.84 25.26
C PRO A 231 9.78 -6.60 24.39
N ILE A 232 9.36 -7.05 23.20
CA ILE A 232 10.18 -7.85 22.29
C ILE A 232 10.44 -7.08 21.00
N PRO A 233 11.70 -6.69 20.70
CA PRO A 233 12.05 -6.01 19.45
C PRO A 233 12.16 -7.04 18.31
N MET A 234 11.29 -6.92 17.29
CA MET A 234 11.35 -7.77 16.09
C MET A 234 11.64 -6.88 14.88
N SER A 235 12.56 -7.33 14.02
CA SER A 235 12.97 -6.56 12.84
C SER A 235 12.46 -7.21 11.55
N ALA A 236 12.12 -6.37 10.58
CA ALA A 236 11.74 -6.76 9.23
C ALA A 236 12.60 -6.00 8.22
N ILE A 237 13.26 -6.75 7.33
CA ILE A 237 13.94 -6.24 6.14
C ILE A 237 12.89 -6.22 5.04
N ILE A 238 12.73 -5.06 4.38
CA ILE A 238 11.66 -4.83 3.42
C ILE A 238 12.27 -4.43 2.08
N TYR A 239 11.88 -5.14 1.04
CA TYR A 239 12.11 -4.78 -0.36
C TYR A 239 10.77 -4.38 -0.95
N GLY A 240 10.70 -3.18 -1.52
CA GLY A 240 9.49 -2.63 -2.12
C GLY A 240 8.66 -1.85 -1.11
N ARG A 241 8.21 -0.66 -1.51
CA ARG A 241 7.43 0.24 -0.66
C ARG A 241 6.16 -0.42 -0.14
N ALA A 242 5.51 -1.24 -0.97
CA ALA A 242 4.29 -1.92 -0.62
C ALA A 242 4.45 -2.91 0.55
N GLY A 243 5.68 -3.38 0.84
CA GLY A 243 5.99 -4.21 1.99
C GLY A 243 6.02 -3.46 3.32
N ARG A 244 6.04 -2.12 3.30
CA ARG A 244 5.90 -1.29 4.51
C ARG A 244 4.47 -1.22 5.05
N ASN A 245 3.53 -1.86 4.36
CA ASN A 245 2.17 -2.00 4.85
C ASN A 245 2.16 -2.75 6.21
N PRO A 246 1.51 -2.21 7.24
CA PRO A 246 1.56 -2.79 8.59
C PRO A 246 0.99 -4.20 8.67
N SER A 247 -0.15 -4.44 8.00
CA SER A 247 -0.75 -5.78 7.88
C SER A 247 0.21 -6.78 7.22
N ARG A 248 0.94 -6.37 6.18
CA ARG A 248 1.90 -7.26 5.48
C ARG A 248 3.11 -7.59 6.35
N ILE A 249 3.61 -6.64 7.14
CA ILE A 249 4.69 -6.87 8.12
C ILE A 249 4.22 -7.86 9.20
N LYS A 250 3.04 -7.63 9.79
CA LYS A 250 2.47 -8.52 10.80
C LYS A 250 2.19 -9.92 10.24
N GLN A 251 1.73 -10.01 9.00
CA GLN A 251 1.55 -11.29 8.31
C GLN A 251 2.89 -12.01 8.12
N ALA A 252 3.93 -11.33 7.63
CA ALA A 252 5.26 -11.92 7.47
C ALA A 252 5.82 -12.42 8.82
N LEU A 253 5.66 -11.65 9.90
CA LEU A 253 6.02 -12.05 11.26
C LEU A 253 5.26 -13.30 11.71
N ARG A 254 3.94 -13.32 11.51
CA ARG A 254 3.07 -14.45 11.83
C ARG A 254 3.50 -15.71 11.07
N ASP A 255 3.67 -15.59 9.76
CA ASP A 255 4.04 -16.70 8.88
C ASP A 255 5.43 -17.25 9.25
N TYR A 256 6.39 -16.36 9.56
CA TYR A 256 7.70 -16.75 10.05
C TYR A 256 7.61 -17.51 11.38
N ILE A 257 6.85 -17.00 12.36
CA ILE A 257 6.68 -17.65 13.66
C ILE A 257 6.07 -19.04 13.48
N LEU A 258 4.98 -19.16 12.72
CA LEU A 258 4.29 -20.42 12.49
C LEU A 258 5.16 -21.44 11.74
N ALA A 259 5.98 -20.99 10.78
CA ALA A 259 6.86 -21.86 10.01
C ALA A 259 8.10 -22.34 10.79
N ASN A 260 8.53 -21.60 11.80
CA ASN A 260 9.78 -21.85 12.53
C ASN A 260 9.58 -22.23 14.02
N SER A 261 8.37 -22.63 14.40
CA SER A 261 8.04 -23.01 15.77
C SER A 261 6.86 -23.97 15.83
N SER A 262 6.53 -24.39 17.06
CA SER A 262 5.32 -25.15 17.39
C SER A 262 4.09 -24.28 17.69
N PHE A 263 4.17 -22.96 17.45
CA PHE A 263 3.02 -22.06 17.61
C PHE A 263 1.83 -22.55 16.78
N THR A 264 0.64 -22.43 17.37
CA THR A 264 -0.63 -22.40 16.64
C THR A 264 -1.15 -20.97 16.65
N VAL A 265 -2.07 -20.63 15.74
CA VAL A 265 -2.73 -19.31 15.76
C VAL A 265 -3.36 -19.02 17.12
N ALA A 266 -4.02 -20.01 17.74
CA ALA A 266 -4.63 -19.86 19.05
C ALA A 266 -3.62 -19.58 20.19
N LEU A 267 -2.41 -20.14 20.11
CA LEU A 267 -1.34 -19.80 21.05
C LEU A 267 -0.74 -18.42 20.73
N GLY A 268 -0.56 -18.11 19.45
CA GLY A 268 -0.08 -16.82 18.99
C GLY A 268 -0.94 -15.65 19.47
N VAL A 269 -2.27 -15.78 19.40
CA VAL A 269 -3.20 -14.77 19.93
C VAL A 269 -3.02 -14.53 21.43
N LYS A 270 -2.60 -15.54 22.21
CA LYS A 270 -2.34 -15.38 23.65
C LYS A 270 -0.98 -14.73 23.92
N VAL A 271 0.05 -15.12 23.17
CA VAL A 271 1.45 -14.76 23.44
C VAL A 271 1.84 -13.44 22.77
N PHE A 272 1.43 -13.23 21.52
CA PHE A 272 1.66 -12.02 20.73
C PHE A 272 0.35 -11.55 20.07
N PRO A 273 -0.65 -11.09 20.86
CA PRO A 273 -1.93 -10.64 20.31
C PRO A 273 -1.74 -9.62 19.18
N GLU A 274 -0.84 -8.66 19.32
CA GLU A 274 -0.60 -7.57 18.37
C GLU A 274 -0.14 -8.01 16.96
N ILE A 275 0.40 -9.24 16.83
CA ILE A 275 0.83 -9.87 15.58
C ILE A 275 -0.26 -10.80 15.04
N PHE A 276 -0.94 -11.52 15.94
CA PHE A 276 -1.91 -12.56 15.58
C PHE A 276 -3.34 -12.05 15.44
N THR A 277 -3.63 -10.84 15.91
CA THR A 277 -4.85 -10.07 15.62
C THR A 277 -4.49 -8.77 14.91
N THR A 278 -5.49 -8.04 14.43
CA THR A 278 -5.26 -6.76 13.74
C THR A 278 -6.16 -5.67 14.32
N THR A 279 -5.58 -4.83 15.17
CA THR A 279 -6.20 -3.55 15.54
C THR A 279 -6.12 -2.60 14.35
N LYS A 280 -7.28 -2.25 13.80
CA LYS A 280 -7.41 -1.38 12.63
C LYS A 280 -8.57 -0.39 12.76
N PHE A 281 -8.43 0.73 12.06
CA PHE A 281 -9.50 1.70 11.84
C PHE A 281 -9.61 2.02 10.35
N THR A 282 -10.81 1.87 9.80
CA THR A 282 -11.11 2.27 8.42
C THR A 282 -11.73 3.66 8.43
N ILE A 283 -11.07 4.61 7.78
CA ILE A 283 -11.46 6.01 7.67
C ILE A 283 -12.00 6.22 6.26
N VAL A 284 -13.27 6.62 6.17
CA VAL A 284 -14.01 6.85 4.92
C VAL A 284 -14.31 8.35 4.80
N PRO A 285 -13.46 9.12 4.10
CA PRO A 285 -13.65 10.55 4.01
C PRO A 285 -14.80 10.92 3.06
N GLY A 286 -15.49 12.03 3.35
CA GLY A 286 -16.58 12.58 2.55
C GLY A 286 -16.15 13.17 1.20
N TRP A 287 -15.36 12.45 0.41
CA TRP A 287 -14.73 12.92 -0.82
C TRP A 287 -15.70 13.36 -1.91
N SER A 288 -16.98 13.01 -1.84
CA SER A 288 -18.02 13.43 -2.80
C SER A 288 -18.85 14.61 -2.29
N ILE A 289 -18.67 15.01 -1.02
CA ILE A 289 -19.53 15.98 -0.35
C ILE A 289 -18.81 17.33 -0.33
N ARG A 290 -19.15 18.18 -1.31
CA ARG A 290 -18.55 19.52 -1.48
C ARG A 290 -19.33 20.56 -0.67
N GLY A 291 -18.60 21.39 0.09
CA GLY A 291 -19.15 22.55 0.78
C GLY A 291 -19.13 23.78 -0.11
N ILE A 292 -17.98 24.05 -0.73
CA ILE A 292 -17.79 25.13 -1.70
C ILE A 292 -17.24 24.52 -2.99
N PRO A 293 -18.08 24.34 -4.03
CA PRO A 293 -17.61 23.86 -5.32
C PRO A 293 -16.74 24.91 -6.00
N ASN A 294 -15.69 24.45 -6.68
CA ASN A 294 -14.80 25.28 -7.51
C ASN A 294 -14.85 24.77 -8.96
N GLU A 295 -14.45 25.58 -9.95
CA GLU A 295 -14.42 25.15 -11.36
C GLU A 295 -13.36 24.06 -11.61
N GLU A 296 -12.33 24.00 -10.77
CA GLU A 296 -11.32 22.93 -10.72
C GLU A 296 -11.58 22.02 -9.50
N ASP A 297 -11.88 20.74 -9.72
CA ASP A 297 -12.28 19.78 -8.67
C ASP A 297 -11.24 19.62 -7.53
N VAL A 298 -9.95 19.80 -7.83
CA VAL A 298 -8.86 19.68 -6.85
C VAL A 298 -8.80 20.86 -5.87
N ALA A 299 -9.31 22.03 -6.27
CA ALA A 299 -9.29 23.26 -5.48
C ALA A 299 -10.58 23.46 -4.67
N ALA A 300 -11.47 22.46 -4.64
CA ALA A 300 -12.73 22.56 -3.90
C ALA A 300 -12.54 22.34 -2.39
N LEU A 301 -13.44 22.93 -1.59
CA LEU A 301 -13.52 22.68 -0.15
C LEU A 301 -14.65 21.69 0.14
N TYR A 302 -14.37 20.73 1.03
CA TYR A 302 -15.34 19.71 1.43
C TYR A 302 -16.34 20.27 2.45
N SER A 303 -17.48 19.60 2.56
CA SER A 303 -18.43 19.86 3.64
C SER A 303 -18.04 18.97 4.83
N PRO A 304 -17.92 19.53 6.05
CA PRO A 304 -17.74 18.72 7.25
C PRO A 304 -19.05 18.07 7.71
N ILE A 305 -20.16 18.37 7.05
CA ILE A 305 -21.50 17.86 7.38
C ILE A 305 -21.77 16.64 6.50
N LEU A 306 -21.67 15.44 7.07
CA LEU A 306 -21.91 14.18 6.37
C LEU A 306 -23.40 13.77 6.46
N PRO A 307 -24.09 13.52 5.33
CA PRO A 307 -25.45 13.00 5.32
C PRO A 307 -25.54 11.63 5.98
N TYR A 308 -26.66 11.32 6.65
CA TYR A 308 -26.87 10.02 7.29
C TYR A 308 -26.74 8.83 6.32
N ASP A 309 -27.15 8.98 5.05
CA ASP A 309 -27.00 7.90 4.07
C ASP A 309 -25.53 7.51 3.80
N PHE A 310 -24.63 8.50 3.85
CA PHE A 310 -23.20 8.28 3.68
C PHE A 310 -22.66 7.37 4.79
N TRP A 311 -23.07 7.63 6.04
CA TRP A 311 -22.71 6.78 7.18
C TRP A 311 -23.20 5.36 7.00
N VAL A 312 -24.49 5.19 6.66
CA VAL A 312 -25.07 3.85 6.48
C VAL A 312 -24.34 3.07 5.38
N LYS A 313 -24.00 3.72 4.26
CA LYS A 313 -23.23 3.10 3.17
C LYS A 313 -21.82 2.73 3.61
N ALA A 314 -21.10 3.63 4.28
CA ALA A 314 -19.75 3.37 4.76
C ALA A 314 -19.70 2.18 5.72
N ILE A 315 -20.62 2.15 6.70
CA ILE A 315 -20.73 1.03 7.65
C ILE A 315 -21.09 -0.26 6.92
N SER A 316 -22.04 -0.21 5.98
CA SER A 316 -22.46 -1.41 5.25
C SER A 316 -21.37 -1.99 4.35
N ARG A 317 -20.46 -1.14 3.85
CA ARG A 317 -19.34 -1.59 3.00
C ARG A 317 -18.13 -2.07 3.80
N PHE A 318 -17.79 -1.38 4.89
CA PHE A 318 -16.51 -1.57 5.60
C PHE A 318 -16.65 -2.04 7.05
N GLY A 319 -17.87 -2.13 7.57
CA GLY A 319 -18.18 -2.61 8.91
C GLY A 319 -19.23 -3.71 8.89
N GLU A 320 -19.75 -4.02 10.08
CA GLU A 320 -20.76 -5.05 10.27
C GLU A 320 -21.92 -4.52 11.10
N TRP A 321 -23.13 -4.95 10.75
CA TRP A 321 -24.35 -4.59 11.49
C TRP A 321 -24.75 -5.71 12.45
N THR A 322 -25.26 -5.34 13.61
CA THR A 322 -25.87 -6.29 14.56
C THR A 322 -27.06 -7.00 13.91
N VAL A 323 -27.09 -8.33 14.03
CA VAL A 323 -28.21 -9.12 13.52
C VAL A 323 -29.39 -8.97 14.47
N GLN A 324 -30.40 -8.23 14.02
CA GLN A 324 -31.64 -8.07 14.77
C GLN A 324 -32.51 -9.33 14.71
N THR A 325 -33.02 -9.74 15.87
CA THR A 325 -34.07 -10.74 16.00
C THR A 325 -35.39 -10.28 15.38
N ILE A 326 -36.30 -11.22 15.10
CA ILE A 326 -37.65 -10.92 14.58
C ILE A 326 -38.40 -9.96 15.53
N THR A 327 -38.25 -10.14 16.84
CA THR A 327 -38.87 -9.27 17.85
C THR A 327 -38.35 -7.84 17.76
N GLU A 328 -37.03 -7.66 17.62
CA GLU A 328 -36.40 -6.34 17.52
C GLU A 328 -36.80 -5.60 16.24
N LYS A 329 -36.85 -6.32 15.11
CA LYS A 329 -37.37 -5.76 13.85
C LYS A 329 -38.82 -5.29 13.99
N ASN A 330 -39.66 -6.11 14.65
CA ASN A 330 -41.08 -5.81 14.84
C ASN A 330 -41.33 -4.69 15.87
N SER A 331 -40.39 -4.44 16.78
CA SER A 331 -40.47 -3.32 17.73
C SER A 331 -39.94 -2.00 17.19
N GLY A 332 -39.42 -1.97 15.95
CA GLY A 332 -38.78 -0.79 15.37
C GLY A 332 -37.42 -0.46 16.00
N ALA A 333 -36.73 -1.46 16.57
CA ALA A 333 -35.38 -1.27 17.07
C ALA A 333 -34.46 -0.83 15.93
N ILE A 334 -33.57 0.12 16.20
CA ILE A 334 -32.59 0.59 15.21
C ILE A 334 -31.42 -0.38 15.19
N SER A 335 -31.00 -0.80 14.00
CA SER A 335 -29.80 -1.63 13.86
C SER A 335 -28.58 -0.79 14.24
N THR A 336 -27.69 -1.36 15.05
CA THR A 336 -26.42 -0.72 15.42
C THR A 336 -25.25 -1.47 14.81
N PRO A 337 -24.12 -0.81 14.52
CA PRO A 337 -22.89 -1.51 14.15
C PRO A 337 -22.42 -2.47 15.26
N THR A 338 -21.67 -3.51 14.91
CA THR A 338 -21.05 -4.44 15.89
C THR A 338 -19.83 -3.85 16.58
N THR A 339 -19.18 -2.87 15.95
CA THR A 339 -17.99 -2.16 16.44
C THR A 339 -18.24 -0.67 16.58
N ASP A 340 -17.29 0.05 17.18
CA ASP A 340 -17.37 1.51 17.30
C ASP A 340 -17.35 2.20 15.93
N VAL A 341 -18.20 3.21 15.78
CA VAL A 341 -18.25 4.07 14.59
C VAL A 341 -18.37 5.52 15.05
N THR A 342 -17.46 6.38 14.61
CA THR A 342 -17.40 7.80 14.98
C THR A 342 -17.17 8.70 13.77
N ASP A 343 -17.44 9.99 13.88
CA ASP A 343 -16.93 10.98 12.95
C ASP A 343 -15.52 11.43 13.32
N LEU A 344 -14.79 11.88 12.31
CA LEU A 344 -13.48 12.47 12.44
C LEU A 344 -13.41 13.72 11.55
N PRO A 345 -13.81 14.89 12.06
CA PRO A 345 -13.63 16.14 11.34
C PRO A 345 -12.13 16.41 11.17
N SER A 346 -11.76 17.14 10.12
CA SER A 346 -10.37 17.47 9.81
C SER A 346 -10.26 18.92 9.35
N ILE A 347 -9.20 19.60 9.78
CA ILE A 347 -8.88 20.96 9.31
C ILE A 347 -8.47 20.96 7.83
N TYR A 348 -8.07 19.79 7.29
CA TYR A 348 -7.68 19.65 5.90
C TYR A 348 -8.89 19.86 4.98
N LYS A 349 -8.90 21.00 4.26
CA LYS A 349 -9.97 21.40 3.32
C LYS A 349 -11.40 21.28 3.90
N SER A 350 -11.56 21.43 5.22
CA SER A 350 -12.84 21.28 5.94
C SER A 350 -13.52 19.91 5.75
N LEU A 351 -12.72 18.85 5.58
CA LEU A 351 -13.18 17.48 5.37
C LEU A 351 -13.70 16.85 6.69
N ASN A 352 -14.67 15.96 6.58
CA ASN A 352 -15.05 15.04 7.66
C ASN A 352 -15.04 13.61 7.11
N ALA A 353 -14.86 12.63 8.00
CA ALA A 353 -14.81 11.22 7.67
C ALA A 353 -15.63 10.39 8.67
N VAL A 354 -16.13 9.25 8.21
CA VAL A 354 -16.64 8.18 9.09
C VAL A 354 -15.49 7.26 9.41
N VAL A 355 -15.29 6.93 10.69
CA VAL A 355 -14.27 6.00 11.16
C VAL A 355 -14.94 4.77 11.74
N ILE A 356 -14.53 3.60 11.26
CA ILE A 356 -15.10 2.29 11.63
C ILE A 356 -13.99 1.47 12.28
N ALA A 357 -14.20 1.04 13.51
CA ALA A 357 -13.28 0.17 14.24
C ALA A 357 -13.35 -1.27 13.69
N GLY A 358 -12.20 -1.95 13.67
CA GLY A 358 -12.11 -3.36 13.29
C GLY A 358 -12.71 -4.29 14.35
N PRO A 359 -13.31 -5.43 13.95
CA PRO A 359 -13.93 -6.38 14.89
C PRO A 359 -12.93 -7.12 15.80
N GLU A 360 -11.66 -7.15 15.40
CA GLU A 360 -10.58 -7.81 16.14
C GLU A 360 -9.69 -6.81 16.90
N ASN A 361 -10.15 -5.57 17.07
CA ASN A 361 -9.38 -4.56 17.80
C ASN A 361 -9.09 -5.01 19.22
N ASP A 362 -7.84 -4.77 19.67
CA ASP A 362 -7.44 -4.96 21.06
C ASP A 362 -8.44 -4.25 22.00
N SER A 363 -8.80 -4.90 23.10
CA SER A 363 -9.79 -4.37 24.06
C SER A 363 -9.42 -3.02 24.66
N ARG A 364 -8.15 -2.61 24.58
CA ARG A 364 -7.64 -1.31 25.02
C ARG A 364 -7.66 -0.24 23.93
N LYS A 365 -7.99 -0.61 22.69
CA LYS A 365 -7.97 0.23 21.47
C LYS A 365 -9.25 0.01 20.66
N THR A 366 -10.37 -0.11 21.35
CA THR A 366 -11.68 -0.44 20.76
C THR A 366 -12.30 0.73 20.00
N THR A 367 -12.08 1.95 20.48
CA THR A 367 -12.59 3.18 19.87
C THR A 367 -11.44 4.03 19.36
N LEU A 368 -11.73 4.94 18.41
CA LEU A 368 -10.71 5.88 17.96
C LEU A 368 -10.22 6.76 19.11
N HIS A 369 -11.13 7.15 20.01
CA HIS A 369 -10.83 7.94 21.21
C HIS A 369 -9.85 7.21 22.16
N ASP A 370 -9.86 5.89 22.23
CA ASP A 370 -8.86 5.15 23.04
C ASP A 370 -7.44 5.32 22.48
N THR A 371 -7.32 5.53 21.16
CA THR A 371 -6.02 5.70 20.50
C THR A 371 -5.52 7.15 20.49
N ILE A 372 -6.44 8.11 20.35
CA ILE A 372 -6.18 9.57 20.26
C ILE A 372 -7.16 10.37 21.16
N PRO A 373 -7.05 10.24 22.49
CA PRO A 373 -8.08 10.71 23.44
C PRO A 373 -8.23 12.23 23.54
N ASP A 374 -7.24 12.98 23.09
CA ASP A 374 -7.22 14.45 23.15
C ASP A 374 -7.18 15.09 21.76
N TYR A 375 -7.68 14.37 20.75
CA TYR A 375 -7.91 14.94 19.42
C TYR A 375 -8.82 16.17 19.51
N ALA A 376 -8.35 17.28 18.93
CA ALA A 376 -9.10 18.51 18.84
C ALA A 376 -8.91 19.14 17.45
N LEU A 377 -9.97 19.77 16.93
CA LEU A 377 -9.97 20.44 15.64
C LEU A 377 -9.23 21.80 15.71
N ILE A 378 -7.91 21.73 15.87
CA ILE A 378 -7.02 22.88 16.06
C ILE A 378 -6.06 22.96 14.87
N GLY A 379 -5.97 24.13 14.25
CA GLY A 379 -5.01 24.37 13.17
C GLY A 379 -3.56 24.23 13.63
N THR A 380 -2.68 23.70 12.78
CA THR A 380 -1.26 23.48 13.11
C THR A 380 -0.49 24.76 13.46
N ASN A 381 -0.97 25.91 12.99
CA ASN A 381 -0.41 27.23 13.30
C ASN A 381 -1.00 27.87 14.57
N ASN A 382 -1.97 27.23 15.23
CA ASN A 382 -2.56 27.73 16.46
C ASN A 382 -1.72 27.27 17.66
N ALA A 383 -1.35 28.19 18.55
CA ALA A 383 -0.55 27.91 19.74
C ALA A 383 -1.19 26.87 20.68
N ASP A 384 -2.52 26.73 20.67
CA ASP A 384 -3.22 25.73 21.46
C ASP A 384 -2.97 24.28 21.00
N ILE A 385 -2.35 24.06 19.82
CA ILE A 385 -1.92 22.72 19.39
C ILE A 385 -0.99 22.06 20.41
N ALA A 386 -0.20 22.86 21.14
CA ALA A 386 0.70 22.38 22.19
C ALA A 386 -0.03 21.78 23.41
N ARG A 387 -1.36 21.89 23.48
CA ARG A 387 -2.19 21.23 24.51
C ARG A 387 -2.55 19.79 24.16
N MET A 388 -2.48 19.42 22.87
CA MET A 388 -2.62 18.03 22.48
C MET A 388 -1.35 17.27 22.86
N SER A 389 -1.53 16.02 23.28
CA SER A 389 -0.45 15.12 23.61
C SER A 389 0.45 14.91 22.40
N LYS A 390 1.73 14.66 22.68
CA LYS A 390 2.72 14.33 21.66
C LYS A 390 2.21 13.18 20.78
N LYS A 391 1.62 12.16 21.40
CA LYS A 391 1.02 10.99 20.72
C LYS A 391 0.01 11.42 19.65
N THR A 392 -0.95 12.25 20.01
CA THR A 392 -1.98 12.74 19.07
C THR A 392 -1.39 13.63 17.99
N THR A 393 -0.42 14.49 18.31
CA THR A 393 0.23 15.34 17.29
C THR A 393 1.07 14.55 16.28
N GLU A 394 1.76 13.48 16.70
CA GLU A 394 2.51 12.60 15.81
C GLU A 394 1.57 11.77 14.93
N TRP A 395 0.46 11.28 15.49
CA TRP A 395 -0.59 10.62 14.72
C TRP A 395 -1.20 11.56 13.66
N LEU A 396 -1.45 12.82 14.02
CA LEU A 396 -2.02 13.82 13.12
C LEU A 396 -1.14 14.09 11.90
N ASP A 397 0.18 14.10 12.08
CA ASP A 397 1.12 14.28 10.96
C ASP A 397 0.96 13.17 9.92
N LEU A 398 0.98 11.90 10.36
CA LEU A 398 0.74 10.74 9.49
C LEU A 398 -0.66 10.76 8.87
N PHE A 399 -1.68 11.10 9.65
CA PHE A 399 -3.06 11.19 9.18
C PHE A 399 -3.23 12.24 8.07
N PHE A 400 -2.64 13.43 8.21
CA PHE A 400 -2.70 14.46 7.16
C PHE A 400 -1.94 14.04 5.90
N GLN A 401 -0.78 13.41 6.04
CA GLN A 401 -0.04 12.87 4.90
C GLN A 401 -0.86 11.80 4.17
N ALA A 402 -1.50 10.89 4.90
CA ALA A 402 -2.39 9.88 4.33
C ALA A 402 -3.63 10.49 3.67
N LEU A 403 -4.24 11.54 4.23
CA LEU A 403 -5.36 12.27 3.62
C LEU A 403 -4.97 12.94 2.30
N ILE A 404 -3.81 13.61 2.25
CA ILE A 404 -3.32 14.25 1.03
C ILE A 404 -3.03 13.20 -0.04
N ALA A 405 -2.42 12.09 0.34
CA ALA A 405 -2.18 10.95 -0.53
C ALA A 405 -3.49 10.36 -1.07
N ALA A 406 -4.48 10.18 -0.19
CA ALA A 406 -5.80 9.63 -0.51
C ALA A 406 -6.65 10.55 -1.37
N GLU A 407 -6.47 11.87 -1.31
CA GLU A 407 -7.07 12.80 -2.28
C GLU A 407 -6.47 12.61 -3.69
N GLU A 408 -5.34 11.90 -3.79
CA GLU A 408 -4.52 11.70 -4.99
C GLU A 408 -4.00 13.01 -5.55
N TYR A 409 -3.56 13.90 -4.66
CA TYR A 409 -2.85 15.10 -5.04
C TYR A 409 -1.42 14.71 -5.45
N HIS A 410 -1.22 14.48 -6.75
CA HIS A 410 0.00 13.93 -7.36
C HIS A 410 1.32 14.73 -7.23
N PRO A 411 1.41 16.00 -6.77
CA PRO A 411 2.72 16.63 -6.56
C PRO A 411 3.34 16.35 -5.19
N HIS A 412 2.83 15.40 -4.40
CA HIS A 412 3.42 15.03 -3.12
C HIS A 412 3.93 13.59 -3.13
N SER A 413 5.26 13.45 -3.24
CA SER A 413 5.94 12.25 -2.78
C SER A 413 5.55 12.04 -1.31
N THR A 414 4.84 10.95 -1.04
CA THR A 414 4.46 10.60 0.32
C THR A 414 5.65 9.95 1.03
N PRO A 415 5.84 10.19 2.33
CA PRO A 415 6.87 9.48 3.09
C PRO A 415 6.62 7.97 3.09
N LEU A 416 7.68 7.17 3.18
CA LEU A 416 7.61 5.71 3.15
C LEU A 416 6.66 5.11 4.21
N ASP A 417 6.32 5.88 5.26
CA ASP A 417 5.36 5.50 6.30
C ASP A 417 3.89 5.47 5.82
N ILE A 418 3.60 6.11 4.69
CA ILE A 418 2.29 6.07 4.04
C ILE A 418 2.38 5.17 2.80
N VAL A 419 1.55 4.13 2.77
CA VAL A 419 1.60 3.08 1.75
C VAL A 419 0.23 2.88 1.11
N LYS A 420 0.19 2.73 -0.21
CA LYS A 420 -1.05 2.35 -0.91
C LYS A 420 -1.37 0.88 -0.64
N LEU A 421 -2.59 0.59 -0.22
CA LEU A 421 -3.15 -0.75 -0.04
C LEU A 421 -4.31 -0.91 -1.00
N VAL A 422 -4.16 -1.78 -1.99
CA VAL A 422 -5.27 -2.22 -2.85
C VAL A 422 -5.96 -3.39 -2.16
N ASP A 423 -7.29 -3.38 -2.13
CA ASP A 423 -8.08 -4.47 -1.57
C ASP A 423 -7.92 -5.74 -2.44
N ASP A 424 -7.64 -6.87 -1.79
CA ASP A 424 -7.34 -8.12 -2.48
C ASP A 424 -8.58 -8.72 -3.18
N VAL A 425 -9.79 -8.33 -2.76
CA VAL A 425 -11.07 -8.84 -3.30
C VAL A 425 -11.62 -7.91 -4.37
N ASP A 426 -11.55 -6.59 -4.14
CA ASP A 426 -12.04 -5.57 -5.06
C ASP A 426 -10.96 -4.53 -5.37
N PRO A 427 -10.23 -4.64 -6.49
CA PRO A 427 -9.13 -3.74 -6.81
C PRO A 427 -9.58 -2.29 -7.05
N ASN A 428 -10.89 -2.02 -7.18
CA ASN A 428 -11.41 -0.65 -7.24
C ASN A 428 -11.49 0.00 -5.86
N VAL A 429 -11.33 -0.76 -4.78
CA VAL A 429 -11.23 -0.26 -3.42
C VAL A 429 -9.77 -0.27 -3.00
N TYR A 430 -9.27 0.91 -2.65
CA TYR A 430 -7.91 1.05 -2.16
C TYR A 430 -7.79 2.20 -1.17
N PHE A 431 -6.77 2.09 -0.33
CA PHE A 431 -6.53 2.94 0.82
C PHE A 431 -5.10 3.44 0.80
N TYR A 432 -4.85 4.54 1.51
CA TYR A 432 -3.53 4.90 1.99
C TYR A 432 -3.46 4.56 3.47
N VAL A 433 -2.47 3.74 3.84
CA VAL A 433 -2.35 3.16 5.17
C VAL A 433 -1.09 3.62 5.87
N PHE A 434 -1.17 3.71 7.19
CA PHE A 434 -0.03 3.93 8.06
C PHE A 434 -0.22 3.18 9.37
N GLU A 435 0.89 2.88 10.05
CA GLU A 435 0.86 2.36 11.43
C GLU A 435 1.18 3.46 12.42
N PHE A 436 0.50 3.45 13.55
CA PHE A 436 0.90 4.22 14.70
C PHE A 436 0.56 3.45 15.98
N ASP A 437 1.55 3.27 16.87
CA ASP A 437 1.37 2.53 18.13
C ASP A 437 0.77 1.12 17.89
N ASN A 438 1.33 0.37 16.94
CA ASN A 438 0.86 -0.97 16.53
C ASN A 438 -0.61 -1.04 16.05
N VAL A 439 -1.23 0.10 15.71
CA VAL A 439 -2.57 0.21 15.11
C VAL A 439 -2.46 0.61 13.65
N GLU A 440 -3.20 -0.10 12.79
CA GLU A 440 -3.28 0.25 11.38
C GLU A 440 -4.45 1.22 11.11
N TYR A 441 -4.17 2.32 10.43
CA TYR A 441 -5.18 3.28 9.99
C TYR A 441 -5.26 3.25 8.48
N ARG A 442 -6.48 3.05 7.93
CA ARG A 442 -6.73 2.97 6.49
C ARG A 442 -7.56 4.14 6.03
N VAL A 443 -7.00 5.03 5.23
CA VAL A 443 -7.72 6.18 4.66
C VAL A 443 -8.15 5.83 3.24
N LEU A 444 -9.46 5.74 3.00
CA LEU A 444 -10.01 5.39 1.68
C LEU A 444 -9.64 6.45 0.64
N ALA A 445 -9.16 6.03 -0.52
CA ALA A 445 -8.78 6.93 -1.60
C ALA A 445 -10.00 7.56 -2.29
N ARG A 446 -9.83 8.76 -2.84
CA ARG A 446 -10.89 9.55 -3.50
C ARG A 446 -11.43 8.89 -4.75
N LYS A 447 -10.59 8.25 -5.56
CA LYS A 447 -11.01 7.55 -6.78
C LYS A 447 -11.41 6.09 -6.52
N ALA A 448 -11.36 5.62 -5.28
CA ALA A 448 -11.88 4.29 -4.95
C ALA A 448 -13.40 4.24 -5.23
N VAL A 449 -13.85 3.15 -5.87
CA VAL A 449 -15.26 2.93 -6.18
C VAL A 449 -15.81 1.95 -5.15
N TRP A 450 -16.64 2.44 -4.23
CA TRP A 450 -17.08 1.68 -3.05
C TRP A 450 -18.57 1.80 -2.74
N ASP A 451 -19.29 2.70 -3.42
CA ASP A 451 -20.71 2.98 -3.20
C ASP A 451 -21.64 2.30 -4.23
N VAL A 452 -21.10 1.37 -5.03
CA VAL A 452 -21.87 0.55 -5.98
C VAL A 452 -22.41 -0.69 -5.26
N PRO A 453 -23.71 -1.01 -5.35
CA PRO A 453 -24.25 -2.24 -4.77
C PRO A 453 -23.56 -3.44 -5.40
N ALA A 454 -23.18 -4.44 -4.59
CA ALA A 454 -22.74 -5.72 -5.10
C ALA A 454 -23.81 -6.26 -6.07
N ALA A 455 -23.40 -6.70 -7.27
CA ALA A 455 -24.32 -7.30 -8.23
C ALA A 455 -25.09 -8.43 -7.52
N GLU A 456 -26.42 -8.36 -7.53
CA GLU A 456 -27.24 -9.45 -7.01
C GLU A 456 -26.84 -10.74 -7.74
N PRO A 457 -26.63 -11.87 -7.03
CA PRO A 457 -26.40 -13.12 -7.70
C PRO A 457 -27.62 -13.41 -8.58
N GLU A 458 -27.38 -13.67 -9.87
CA GLU A 458 -28.44 -14.11 -10.79
C GLU A 458 -29.18 -15.30 -10.16
N ALA A 459 -30.47 -15.11 -9.91
CA ALA A 459 -31.35 -16.07 -9.26
C ALA A 459 -31.71 -17.26 -10.17
#